data_AF-A0A953DYH6-F1
#
_entry.id   AF-A0A953DYH6-F1
#
_cell.length_a   1.000
_cell.length_b   1.000
_cell.length_c   1.000
_cell.angle_alpha   90.00
_cell.angle_beta   90.00
_cell.angle_gamma   90.00
#
_symmetry.space_group_name_H-M   'P 1'
#
loop_
_entity.id
_entity.type
_entity.pdbx_description
1 polymer ?
#
loop_
_entity_poly.entity_id
_entity_poly.type
_entity_poly.pdbx_seq_one_letter_code
_entity_poly.pdbx_strand_id
1 'polypeptide(L)'
;LAEGITFVDTPGLGSLAVAGAEETIAYLPRCDLGIVLIDASAGLTQDDLIIVQALYQAGALAMVLISKADLFSAADRQQMTDYVKTNLRAQLGVEPPVHAVSVSGKEAALCDDWFEKQLRPLLSRHVELASAVNKRKIDALREAVVDALDRRLQVGSQIASQHGHALPETAVEALRNGERILERAQGEAFFLTKKIAKMQRVIIDVAAERIAVALMQSNDADVSSIFSETLTQMISERVIATLRSVEQTREILAKAMQNIASCSRNAVPDELPRPTGMPMLDVDEFCRAIQIKKPRLAALFGRTAMAAHVRRKLQQQYDRPVAEFLGLYANRLRRWMEQSIQALRNAFNAYADMYRAQFLPVPAGADLPDKQALQRDLQTLRHWT
;
A
#
# COMPACT_ATOMS: atom_id res chain seq x y z
N LEU A 1 -2.59 -4.03 -33.13
CA LEU A 1 -1.74 -3.02 -32.45
C LEU A 1 -0.37 -3.07 -33.12
N ALA A 2 0.36 -1.95 -33.17
CA ALA A 2 1.77 -1.99 -33.58
C ALA A 2 2.52 -2.96 -32.64
N GLU A 3 3.53 -3.67 -33.16
CA GLU A 3 4.35 -4.57 -32.36
C GLU A 3 4.92 -3.83 -31.13
N GLY A 4 4.87 -4.44 -29.95
CA GLY A 4 5.49 -3.90 -28.73
C GLY A 4 4.62 -3.01 -27.82
N ILE A 5 3.35 -2.78 -28.15
CA ILE A 5 2.43 -1.97 -27.32
C ILE A 5 1.40 -2.86 -26.62
N THR A 6 1.33 -2.76 -25.29
CA THR A 6 0.34 -3.47 -24.46
C THR A 6 -0.49 -2.46 -23.68
N PHE A 7 -1.81 -2.51 -23.86
CA PHE A 7 -2.75 -1.78 -23.01
C PHE A 7 -3.12 -2.65 -21.82
N VAL A 8 -3.05 -2.06 -20.63
CA VAL A 8 -3.48 -2.70 -19.39
C VAL A 8 -4.58 -1.82 -18.81
N ASP A 9 -5.77 -2.40 -18.71
CA ASP A 9 -6.89 -1.76 -18.01
C ASP A 9 -6.82 -2.14 -16.53
N THR A 10 -6.88 -1.14 -15.65
CA THR A 10 -6.75 -1.34 -14.19
C THR A 10 -8.11 -1.12 -13.53
N PRO A 11 -8.52 -1.95 -12.57
CA PRO A 11 -9.78 -1.76 -11.86
C PRO A 11 -9.83 -0.37 -11.19
N GLY A 12 -10.97 0.32 -11.29
CA GLY A 12 -11.12 1.67 -10.73
C GLY A 12 -10.99 1.69 -9.20
N LEU A 13 -10.25 2.69 -8.68
CA LEU A 13 -10.02 2.86 -7.24
C LEU A 13 -11.31 3.06 -6.44
N GLY A 14 -12.37 3.59 -7.04
CA GLY A 14 -13.62 3.96 -6.37
C GLY A 14 -14.67 2.86 -6.19
N SER A 15 -14.42 1.61 -6.61
CA SER A 15 -15.40 0.51 -6.44
C SER A 15 -14.84 -0.77 -5.82
N LEU A 16 -13.51 -0.92 -5.74
CA LEU A 16 -12.80 -2.12 -5.28
C LEU A 16 -11.44 -1.73 -4.63
N ALA A 17 -11.45 -0.70 -3.78
CA ALA A 17 -10.32 0.19 -3.43
C ALA A 17 -9.03 -0.43 -2.84
N VAL A 18 -8.90 -1.74 -2.72
CA VAL A 18 -7.64 -2.40 -2.33
C VAL A 18 -7.07 -3.26 -3.44
N ALA A 19 -7.89 -3.97 -4.23
CA ALA A 19 -7.39 -4.79 -5.35
C ALA A 19 -7.00 -3.92 -6.55
N GLY A 20 -7.82 -2.91 -6.89
CA GLY A 20 -7.51 -1.96 -7.99
C GLY A 20 -6.28 -1.10 -7.70
N ALA A 21 -6.07 -0.72 -6.44
CA ALA A 21 -4.89 0.02 -5.99
C ALA A 21 -3.62 -0.85 -6.00
N GLU A 22 -3.69 -2.07 -5.46
CA GLU A 22 -2.57 -3.04 -5.48
C GLU A 22 -2.18 -3.44 -6.92
N GLU A 23 -3.17 -3.65 -7.80
CA GLU A 23 -2.93 -3.98 -9.20
C GLU A 23 -2.31 -2.79 -9.94
N THR A 24 -2.87 -1.58 -9.78
CA THR A 24 -2.30 -0.35 -10.36
C THR A 24 -0.85 -0.15 -9.91
N ILE A 25 -0.55 -0.31 -8.61
CA ILE A 25 0.82 -0.18 -8.07
C ILE A 25 1.77 -1.26 -8.62
N ALA A 26 1.31 -2.51 -8.74
CA ALA A 26 2.12 -3.61 -9.26
C ALA A 26 2.56 -3.41 -10.72
N TYR A 27 1.76 -2.67 -11.51
CA TYR A 27 2.09 -2.35 -12.90
C TYR A 27 2.99 -1.13 -13.08
N LEU A 28 3.07 -0.21 -12.10
CA LEU A 28 3.87 1.01 -12.21
C LEU A 28 5.33 0.79 -12.64
N PRO A 29 6.08 -0.23 -12.15
CA PRO A 29 7.46 -0.44 -12.59
C PRO A 29 7.58 -0.76 -14.09
N ARG A 30 6.54 -1.35 -14.68
CA ARG A 30 6.47 -1.74 -16.10
C ARG A 30 5.74 -0.72 -16.97
N CYS A 31 5.20 0.33 -16.37
CA CYS A 31 4.45 1.37 -17.06
C CYS A 31 5.40 2.39 -17.70
N ASP A 32 5.18 2.68 -18.98
CA ASP A 32 5.85 3.77 -19.71
C ASP A 32 4.98 5.04 -19.77
N LEU A 33 3.67 4.85 -19.91
CA LEU A 33 2.66 5.90 -19.96
C LEU A 33 1.41 5.47 -19.18
N GLY A 34 1.08 6.21 -18.12
CA GLY A 34 -0.19 6.10 -17.42
C GLY A 34 -1.20 7.13 -17.93
N ILE A 35 -2.42 6.68 -18.20
CA ILE A 35 -3.56 7.54 -18.56
C ILE A 35 -4.53 7.52 -17.39
N VAL A 36 -4.66 8.64 -16.69
CA VAL A 36 -5.52 8.78 -15.50
C VAL A 36 -6.84 9.41 -15.90
N LEU A 37 -7.94 8.68 -15.69
CA LEU A 37 -9.29 9.13 -16.01
C LEU A 37 -9.95 9.75 -14.77
N ILE A 38 -10.29 11.03 -14.86
CA ILE A 38 -11.04 11.78 -13.85
C ILE A 38 -12.47 11.94 -14.35
N ASP A 39 -13.46 11.70 -13.50
CA ASP A 39 -14.86 11.95 -13.84
C ASP A 39 -15.15 13.45 -13.75
N ALA A 40 -15.61 14.08 -14.85
CA ALA A 40 -15.94 15.50 -14.86
C ALA A 40 -17.02 15.88 -13.83
N SER A 41 -17.92 14.96 -13.47
CA SER A 41 -18.98 15.19 -12.48
C SER A 41 -18.47 15.13 -11.03
N ALA A 42 -17.39 14.38 -10.77
CA ALA A 42 -16.79 14.25 -9.45
C ALA A 42 -15.66 15.25 -9.21
N GLY A 43 -15.00 15.70 -10.29
CA GLY A 43 -13.81 16.55 -10.21
C GLY A 43 -12.57 15.78 -9.74
N LEU A 44 -11.48 16.52 -9.50
CA LEU A 44 -10.20 15.97 -9.04
C LEU A 44 -10.30 15.49 -7.59
N THR A 45 -10.00 14.22 -7.34
CA THR A 45 -10.01 13.61 -6.02
C THR A 45 -8.60 13.38 -5.47
N GLN A 46 -8.49 13.04 -4.17
CA GLN A 46 -7.21 12.70 -3.55
C GLN A 46 -6.60 11.43 -4.14
N ASP A 47 -7.43 10.46 -4.53
CA ASP A 47 -6.98 9.20 -5.12
C ASP A 47 -6.34 9.44 -6.49
N ASP A 48 -6.90 10.37 -7.29
CA ASP A 48 -6.32 10.78 -8.57
C ASP A 48 -4.92 11.38 -8.39
N LEU A 49 -4.74 12.21 -7.36
CA LEU A 49 -3.44 12.80 -7.03
C LEU A 49 -2.42 11.73 -6.64
N ILE A 50 -2.83 10.73 -5.86
CA ILE A 50 -1.97 9.61 -5.46
C ILE A 50 -1.53 8.81 -6.69
N ILE A 51 -2.44 8.50 -7.62
CA ILE A 51 -2.08 7.78 -8.86
C ILE A 51 -1.07 8.58 -9.69
N VAL A 52 -1.34 9.87 -9.92
CA VAL A 52 -0.46 10.73 -10.72
C VAL A 52 0.92 10.80 -10.05
N GLN A 53 0.99 10.99 -8.74
CA GLN A 53 2.24 11.00 -7.99
C GLN A 53 2.99 9.67 -8.14
N ALA A 54 2.30 8.54 -8.02
CA ALA A 54 2.91 7.21 -8.12
C ALA A 54 3.48 6.92 -9.51
N LEU A 55 2.82 7.38 -10.59
CA LEU A 55 3.35 7.30 -11.96
C LEU A 55 4.67 8.07 -12.11
N TYR A 56 4.72 9.30 -11.60
CA TYR A 56 5.94 10.12 -11.65
C TYR A 56 7.07 9.52 -10.80
N GLN A 57 6.77 9.03 -9.59
CA GLN A 57 7.75 8.36 -8.72
C GLN A 57 8.30 7.08 -9.36
N ALA A 58 7.47 6.35 -10.10
CA ALA A 58 7.89 5.19 -10.88
C ALA A 58 8.67 5.55 -12.15
N GLY A 59 8.84 6.84 -12.47
CA GLY A 59 9.53 7.32 -13.66
C GLY A 59 8.73 7.21 -14.96
N ALA A 60 7.45 6.85 -14.88
CA ALA A 60 6.55 6.79 -16.04
C ALA A 60 6.12 8.20 -16.48
N LEU A 61 5.62 8.32 -17.71
CA LEU A 61 4.88 9.50 -18.15
C LEU A 61 3.43 9.40 -17.64
N ALA A 62 2.80 10.54 -17.39
CA ALA A 62 1.40 10.62 -17.00
C ALA A 62 0.64 11.56 -17.94
N MET A 63 -0.58 11.16 -18.31
CA MET A 63 -1.56 11.98 -19.03
C MET A 63 -2.89 11.89 -18.29
N VAL A 64 -3.59 13.01 -18.15
CA VAL A 64 -4.86 13.08 -17.42
C VAL A 64 -5.99 13.36 -18.39
N LEU A 65 -7.06 12.57 -18.30
CA LEU A 65 -8.27 12.73 -19.09
C LEU A 65 -9.46 13.04 -18.19
N ILE A 66 -10.14 14.15 -18.47
CA ILE A 66 -11.42 14.49 -17.83
C ILE A 66 -12.53 13.86 -18.67
N SER A 67 -13.05 12.73 -18.21
CA SER A 67 -14.10 11.92 -18.85
C SER A 67 -15.50 12.51 -18.64
N LYS A 68 -16.48 12.09 -19.47
CA LYS A 68 -17.88 12.58 -19.44
C LYS A 68 -17.98 14.09 -19.65
N ALA A 69 -17.10 14.64 -20.48
CA ALA A 69 -17.06 16.07 -20.77
C ALA A 69 -18.32 16.59 -21.51
N ASP A 70 -19.16 15.70 -22.04
CA ASP A 70 -20.47 16.04 -22.63
C ASP A 70 -21.47 16.63 -21.63
N LEU A 71 -21.24 16.45 -20.33
CA LEU A 71 -22.07 17.01 -19.26
C LEU A 71 -21.88 18.52 -19.06
N PHE A 72 -20.84 19.11 -19.69
CA PHE A 72 -20.41 20.48 -19.43
C PHE A 72 -20.29 21.29 -20.72
N SER A 73 -20.50 22.60 -20.61
CA SER A 73 -20.33 23.51 -21.75
C SER A 73 -18.85 23.64 -22.14
N ALA A 74 -18.55 24.12 -23.35
CA ALA A 74 -17.18 24.33 -23.79
C ALA A 74 -16.35 25.23 -22.85
N ALA A 75 -16.98 26.27 -22.27
CA ALA A 75 -16.33 27.15 -21.30
C ALA A 75 -16.04 26.42 -19.97
N ASP A 76 -17.01 25.66 -19.45
CA ASP A 76 -16.85 24.93 -18.20
C ASP A 76 -15.79 23.82 -18.31
N ARG A 77 -15.70 23.15 -19.47
CA ARG A 77 -14.66 22.16 -19.74
C ARG A 77 -13.26 22.76 -19.69
N GLN A 78 -13.10 23.95 -20.26
CA GLN A 78 -11.83 24.66 -20.24
C GLN A 78 -11.47 25.06 -18.80
N GLN A 79 -12.43 25.62 -18.06
CA GLN A 79 -12.23 25.98 -16.65
C GLN A 79 -11.85 24.77 -15.78
N MET A 80 -12.50 23.61 -15.99
CA MET A 80 -12.17 22.39 -15.26
C MET A 80 -10.78 21.85 -15.63
N THR A 81 -10.40 21.92 -16.90
CA THR A 81 -9.05 21.56 -17.36
C THR A 81 -7.99 22.43 -16.67
N ASP A 82 -8.22 23.73 -16.61
CA ASP A 82 -7.30 24.68 -15.98
C ASP A 82 -7.25 24.50 -14.45
N TYR A 83 -8.39 24.20 -13.83
CA TYR A 83 -8.47 23.84 -12.41
C TYR A 83 -7.63 22.59 -12.10
N VAL A 84 -7.78 21.51 -12.88
CA VAL A 84 -7.01 20.28 -12.68
C VAL A 84 -5.51 20.53 -12.85
N LYS A 85 -5.09 21.24 -13.91
CA LYS A 85 -3.68 21.62 -14.11
C LYS A 85 -3.12 22.41 -12.94
N THR A 86 -3.85 23.40 -12.47
CA THR A 86 -3.42 24.26 -11.35
C THR A 86 -3.24 23.46 -10.07
N ASN A 87 -4.16 22.53 -9.77
CA ASN A 87 -4.06 21.69 -8.58
C ASN A 87 -2.91 20.69 -8.66
N LEU A 88 -2.70 20.04 -9.82
CA LEU A 88 -1.57 19.13 -10.01
C LEU A 88 -0.23 19.84 -9.83
N ARG A 89 -0.10 21.07 -10.37
CA ARG A 89 1.09 21.88 -10.17
C ARG A 89 1.27 22.28 -8.70
N ALA A 90 0.20 22.76 -8.04
CA ALA A 90 0.29 23.24 -6.67
C ALA A 90 0.57 22.14 -5.64
N GLN A 91 -0.01 20.95 -5.84
CA GLN A 91 0.06 19.86 -4.85
C GLN A 91 1.20 18.88 -5.12
N LEU A 92 1.54 18.65 -6.39
CA LEU A 92 2.52 17.62 -6.77
C LEU A 92 3.76 18.21 -7.47
N GLY A 93 3.74 19.48 -7.86
CA GLY A 93 4.85 20.11 -8.59
C GLY A 93 5.04 19.59 -10.02
N VAL A 94 4.03 18.94 -10.59
CA VAL A 94 4.06 18.35 -11.94
C VAL A 94 2.99 18.95 -12.85
N GLU A 95 3.24 18.90 -14.16
CA GLU A 95 2.34 19.47 -15.18
C GLU A 95 2.06 18.45 -16.30
N PRO A 96 1.35 17.33 -16.02
CA PRO A 96 0.98 16.38 -17.07
C PRO A 96 -0.01 17.03 -18.07
N PRO A 97 -0.04 16.57 -19.33
CA PRO A 97 -1.08 16.97 -20.28
C PRO A 97 -2.46 16.60 -19.73
N VAL A 98 -3.40 17.55 -19.80
CA VAL A 98 -4.78 17.37 -19.35
C VAL A 98 -5.73 17.64 -20.51
N HIS A 99 -6.61 16.69 -20.83
CA HIS A 99 -7.57 16.78 -21.94
C HIS A 99 -8.97 16.40 -21.49
N ALA A 100 -9.99 17.15 -21.94
CA ALA A 100 -11.38 16.77 -21.76
C ALA A 100 -11.83 15.83 -22.89
N VAL A 101 -12.47 14.72 -22.55
CA VAL A 101 -12.93 13.70 -23.49
C VAL A 101 -14.35 13.23 -23.14
N SER A 102 -15.10 12.80 -24.15
CA SER A 102 -16.34 12.07 -23.96
C SER A 102 -16.42 10.94 -24.99
N VAL A 103 -17.12 9.87 -24.61
CA VAL A 103 -17.47 8.75 -25.50
C VAL A 103 -18.95 8.78 -25.90
N SER A 104 -19.70 9.81 -25.46
CA SER A 104 -21.15 9.90 -25.55
C SER A 104 -21.60 11.16 -26.29
N GLY A 105 -22.71 11.04 -27.02
CA GLY A 105 -23.40 12.17 -27.64
C GLY A 105 -22.58 12.87 -28.75
N LYS A 106 -22.87 14.16 -28.96
CA LYS A 106 -22.22 14.98 -30.01
C LYS A 106 -20.75 15.28 -29.71
N GLU A 107 -20.35 15.15 -28.45
CA GLU A 107 -19.00 15.46 -27.98
C GLU A 107 -18.07 14.23 -28.00
N ALA A 108 -18.54 13.08 -28.51
CA ALA A 108 -17.71 11.88 -28.73
C ALA A 108 -16.47 12.17 -29.60
N ALA A 109 -16.59 13.13 -30.52
CA ALA A 109 -15.48 13.60 -31.37
C ALA A 109 -14.28 14.12 -30.57
N LEU A 110 -14.46 14.55 -29.31
CA LEU A 110 -13.34 14.98 -28.45
C LEU A 110 -12.39 13.82 -28.12
N CYS A 111 -12.91 12.61 -27.91
CA CYS A 111 -12.08 11.43 -27.66
C CYS A 111 -11.30 11.04 -28.92
N ASP A 112 -11.95 11.06 -30.09
CA ASP A 112 -11.31 10.78 -31.38
C ASP A 112 -10.20 11.80 -31.67
N ASP A 113 -10.48 13.09 -31.47
CA ASP A 113 -9.51 14.17 -31.64
C ASP A 113 -8.31 14.03 -30.69
N TRP A 114 -8.56 13.68 -29.42
CA TRP A 114 -7.50 13.40 -28.46
C TRP A 114 -6.66 12.19 -28.89
N PHE A 115 -7.31 11.10 -29.31
CA PHE A 115 -6.63 9.89 -29.73
C PHE A 115 -5.71 10.16 -30.92
N GLU A 116 -6.21 10.82 -31.97
CA GLU A 116 -5.46 11.10 -33.19
C GLU A 116 -4.37 12.15 -32.99
N LYS A 117 -4.63 13.22 -32.22
CA LYS A 117 -3.69 14.35 -32.07
C LYS A 117 -2.68 14.15 -30.95
N GLN A 118 -3.01 13.36 -29.91
CA GLN A 118 -2.18 13.21 -28.71
C GLN A 118 -1.65 11.80 -28.53
N LEU A 119 -2.53 10.79 -28.48
CA LEU A 119 -2.09 9.42 -28.15
C LEU A 119 -1.37 8.76 -29.32
N ARG A 120 -1.91 8.84 -30.54
CA ARG A 120 -1.36 8.18 -31.73
C ARG A 120 0.08 8.59 -32.07
N PRO A 121 0.47 9.88 -31.98
CA PRO A 121 1.87 10.29 -32.10
C PRO A 121 2.79 9.68 -31.04
N LEU A 122 2.32 9.55 -29.78
CA LEU A 122 3.09 8.92 -28.70
C LEU A 122 3.28 7.42 -28.95
N LEU A 123 2.22 6.71 -29.35
CA LEU A 123 2.28 5.29 -29.68
C LEU A 123 3.23 5.01 -30.86
N SER A 124 3.27 5.91 -31.84
CA SER A 124 4.19 5.81 -32.97
C SER A 124 5.67 5.92 -32.56
N ARG A 125 5.95 6.54 -31.41
CA ARG A 125 7.29 6.72 -30.82
C ARG A 125 7.53 5.84 -29.59
N HIS A 126 6.75 4.76 -29.41
CA HIS A 126 6.80 3.93 -28.21
C HIS A 126 8.21 3.38 -27.88
N VAL A 127 9.02 3.01 -28.89
CA VAL A 127 10.40 2.54 -28.68
C VAL A 127 11.28 3.64 -28.05
N GLU A 128 11.21 4.86 -28.58
CA GLU A 128 11.94 6.02 -28.04
C GLU A 128 11.46 6.37 -26.64
N LEU A 129 10.14 6.35 -26.40
CA LEU A 129 9.55 6.65 -25.10
C LEU A 129 9.96 5.62 -24.04
N ALA A 130 9.87 4.33 -24.36
CA ALA A 130 10.29 3.26 -23.48
C ALA A 130 11.80 3.35 -23.15
N SER A 131 12.64 3.67 -24.14
CA SER A 131 14.07 3.92 -23.92
C SER A 131 14.30 5.11 -22.98
N ALA A 132 13.59 6.21 -23.17
CA ALA A 132 13.70 7.40 -22.33
C ALA A 132 13.16 7.19 -20.90
N VAL A 133 12.07 6.43 -20.73
CA VAL A 133 11.53 6.03 -19.42
C VAL A 133 12.52 5.11 -18.71
N ASN A 134 13.02 4.08 -19.40
CA ASN A 134 14.01 3.17 -18.83
C ASN A 134 15.28 3.89 -18.43
N LYS A 135 15.77 4.85 -19.23
CA LYS A 135 16.91 5.68 -18.85
C LYS A 135 16.65 6.43 -17.55
N ARG A 136 15.50 7.11 -17.41
CA ARG A 136 15.10 7.78 -16.16
C ARG A 136 15.04 6.84 -14.97
N LYS A 137 14.45 5.65 -15.14
CA LYS A 137 14.37 4.62 -14.09
C LYS A 137 15.76 4.12 -13.67
N ILE A 138 16.64 3.88 -14.64
CA ILE A 138 18.03 3.47 -14.40
C ILE A 138 18.81 4.59 -13.70
N ASP A 139 18.64 5.84 -14.12
CA ASP A 139 19.29 7.00 -13.50
C ASP A 139 18.83 7.16 -12.04
N ALA A 140 17.53 7.07 -11.77
CA ALA A 140 17.01 7.14 -10.40
C ALA A 140 17.54 5.99 -9.52
N LEU A 141 17.60 4.78 -10.06
CA LEU A 141 18.19 3.64 -9.37
C LEU A 141 19.68 3.85 -9.11
N ARG A 142 20.43 4.37 -10.10
CA ARG A 142 21.85 4.69 -9.98
C ARG A 142 22.06 5.68 -8.85
N GLU A 143 21.34 6.80 -8.82
CA GLU A 143 21.47 7.79 -7.74
C GLU A 143 21.18 7.17 -6.38
N ALA A 144 20.11 6.37 -6.25
CA ALA A 144 19.79 5.71 -4.98
C ALA A 144 20.89 4.73 -4.53
N VAL A 145 21.52 4.02 -5.46
CA VAL A 145 22.65 3.13 -5.18
C VAL A 145 23.90 3.93 -4.83
N VAL A 146 24.21 5.00 -5.56
CA VAL A 146 25.34 5.89 -5.26
C VAL A 146 25.20 6.47 -3.86
N ASP A 147 24.04 6.99 -3.49
CA ASP A 147 23.75 7.49 -2.15
C ASP A 147 23.94 6.42 -1.07
N ALA A 148 23.46 5.20 -1.31
CA ALA A 148 23.62 4.08 -0.39
C ALA A 148 25.10 3.68 -0.21
N LEU A 149 25.87 3.64 -1.30
CA LEU A 149 27.29 3.30 -1.28
C LEU A 149 28.13 4.43 -0.66
N ASP A 150 27.83 5.70 -0.94
CA ASP A 150 28.50 6.85 -0.31
C ASP A 150 28.29 6.85 1.20
N ARG A 151 27.06 6.61 1.67
CA ARG A 151 26.75 6.45 3.10
C ARG A 151 27.57 5.32 3.73
N ARG A 152 27.69 4.18 3.04
CA ARG A 152 28.48 3.03 3.50
C ARG A 152 29.98 3.33 3.56
N LEU A 153 30.52 4.04 2.57
CA LEU A 153 31.92 4.46 2.51
C LEU A 153 32.28 5.50 3.59
N GLN A 154 31.41 6.47 3.84
CA GLN A 154 31.59 7.46 4.90
C GLN A 154 31.69 6.77 6.27
N VAL A 155 30.79 5.82 6.54
CA VAL A 155 30.82 5.02 7.78
C VAL A 155 32.09 4.17 7.86
N GLY A 156 32.48 3.48 6.79
CA GLY A 156 33.75 2.73 6.74
C GLY A 156 35.01 3.57 6.97
N SER A 157 35.00 4.84 6.56
CA SER A 157 36.12 5.76 6.76
C SER A 157 36.22 6.29 8.20
N GLN A 158 35.09 6.50 8.88
CA GLN A 158 35.05 6.91 10.28
C GLN A 158 35.50 5.78 11.23
N ILE A 159 35.26 4.53 10.83
CA ILE A 159 35.65 3.30 11.54
C ILE A 159 37.17 3.13 11.62
N ALA A 160 37.91 3.40 10.54
CA ALA A 160 39.37 3.22 10.51
C ALA A 160 40.13 4.15 11.48
N SER A 161 39.51 5.25 11.90
CA SER A 161 40.06 6.21 12.87
C SER A 161 39.79 5.86 14.35
N GLN A 162 38.98 4.83 14.64
CA GLN A 162 38.70 4.37 16.01
C GLN A 162 39.14 2.91 16.18
N HIS A 163 40.42 2.69 16.43
CA HIS A 163 40.92 1.35 16.76
C HIS A 163 40.63 0.98 18.22
N GLY A 164 40.08 -0.22 18.43
CA GLY A 164 40.58 -1.10 19.49
C GLY A 164 39.66 -1.45 20.68
N HIS A 165 38.34 -1.39 20.57
CA HIS A 165 37.47 -1.94 21.62
C HIS A 165 36.59 -3.06 21.08
N ALA A 166 36.39 -4.11 21.89
CA ALA A 166 35.35 -5.09 21.63
C ALA A 166 33.98 -4.40 21.64
N LEU A 167 33.02 -4.93 20.89
CA LEU A 167 31.62 -4.51 20.99
C LEU A 167 31.22 -4.44 22.48
N PRO A 168 30.71 -3.28 22.96
CA PRO A 168 30.17 -3.21 24.31
C PRO A 168 29.15 -4.33 24.51
N GLU A 169 29.26 -5.07 25.62
CA GLU A 169 28.40 -6.22 25.90
C GLU A 169 26.91 -5.83 25.86
N THR A 170 26.61 -4.61 26.30
CA THR A 170 25.29 -3.96 26.22
C THR A 170 24.77 -3.81 24.80
N ALA A 171 25.64 -3.51 23.83
CA ALA A 171 25.27 -3.36 22.43
C ALA A 171 25.05 -4.72 21.75
N VAL A 172 25.86 -5.73 22.09
CA VAL A 172 25.64 -7.13 21.64
C VAL A 172 24.31 -7.65 22.15
N GLU A 173 23.99 -7.39 23.42
CA GLU A 173 22.74 -7.80 24.03
C GLU A 173 21.54 -7.05 23.43
N ALA A 174 21.67 -5.76 23.12
CA ALA A 174 20.64 -4.99 22.42
C ALA A 174 20.36 -5.53 21.01
N LEU A 175 21.40 -5.91 20.25
CA LEU A 175 21.25 -6.52 18.93
C LEU A 175 20.54 -7.87 18.99
N ARG A 176 20.97 -8.76 19.89
CA ARG A 176 20.32 -10.07 20.12
C ARG A 176 18.87 -9.92 20.55
N ASN A 177 18.57 -8.96 21.41
CA ASN A 177 17.20 -8.66 21.82
C ASN A 177 16.35 -8.16 20.65
N GLY A 178 16.89 -7.30 19.79
CA GLY A 178 16.21 -6.84 18.57
C GLY A 178 15.86 -7.98 17.61
N GLU A 179 16.83 -8.87 17.34
CA GLU A 179 16.62 -10.07 16.50
C GLU A 179 15.52 -10.99 17.08
N ARG A 180 15.57 -11.26 18.40
CA ARG A 180 14.56 -12.07 19.10
C ARG A 180 13.15 -11.47 19.01
N ILE A 181 13.04 -10.13 19.07
CA ILE A 181 11.75 -9.44 18.94
C ILE A 181 11.20 -9.56 17.53
N LEU A 182 12.05 -9.43 16.50
CA LEU A 182 11.66 -9.61 15.10
C LEU A 182 11.16 -11.04 14.82
N GLU A 183 11.85 -12.05 15.34
CA GLU A 183 11.41 -13.45 15.25
C GLU A 183 10.06 -13.67 15.93
N ARG A 184 9.88 -13.11 17.13
CA ARG A 184 8.61 -13.19 17.85
C ARG A 184 7.48 -12.50 17.08
N ALA A 185 7.72 -11.31 16.53
CA ALA A 185 6.74 -10.57 15.75
C ALA A 185 6.30 -11.34 14.50
N GLN A 186 7.25 -11.98 13.80
CA GLN A 186 6.93 -12.85 12.65
C GLN A 186 6.06 -14.04 13.07
N GLY A 187 6.35 -14.67 14.21
CA GLY A 187 5.51 -15.74 14.75
C GLY A 187 4.10 -15.26 15.13
N GLU A 188 3.98 -14.09 15.76
CA GLU A 188 2.70 -13.49 16.17
C GLU A 188 1.81 -13.13 14.98
N ALA A 189 2.38 -12.75 13.84
CA ALA A 189 1.62 -12.39 12.62
C ALA A 189 0.66 -13.48 12.17
N PHE A 190 1.10 -14.75 12.22
CA PHE A 190 0.24 -15.89 11.89
C PHE A 190 -0.91 -16.07 12.89
N PHE A 191 -0.62 -15.93 14.19
CA PHE A 191 -1.62 -16.19 15.24
C PHE A 191 -2.70 -15.12 15.31
N LEU A 192 -2.32 -13.84 15.15
CA LEU A 192 -3.26 -12.72 15.24
C LEU A 192 -4.26 -12.75 14.07
N THR A 193 -3.78 -13.03 12.86
CA THR A 193 -4.61 -13.06 11.65
C THR A 193 -5.46 -14.31 11.52
N LYS A 194 -4.94 -15.49 11.90
CA LYS A 194 -5.68 -16.76 11.88
C LYS A 194 -6.95 -16.74 12.75
N LYS A 195 -6.95 -15.95 13.83
CA LYS A 195 -8.15 -15.80 14.68
C LYS A 195 -9.29 -15.15 13.91
N ILE A 196 -9.02 -14.14 13.07
CA ILE A 196 -10.03 -13.43 12.26
C ILE A 196 -10.74 -14.40 11.31
N ALA A 197 -9.99 -15.24 10.60
CA ALA A 197 -10.56 -16.24 9.69
C ALA A 197 -11.50 -17.24 10.37
N LYS A 198 -11.41 -17.42 11.71
CA LYS A 198 -12.25 -18.34 12.48
C LYS A 198 -13.44 -17.67 13.16
N MET A 199 -13.63 -16.36 12.98
CA MET A 199 -14.69 -15.61 13.67
C MET A 199 -16.07 -15.76 13.05
N GLN A 200 -16.20 -16.42 11.87
CA GLN A 200 -17.46 -16.54 11.11
C GLN A 200 -18.66 -16.91 11.99
N ARG A 201 -18.50 -17.93 12.85
CA ARG A 201 -19.59 -18.47 13.65
C ARG A 201 -20.04 -17.49 14.73
N VAL A 202 -19.07 -16.88 15.42
CA VAL A 202 -19.34 -15.91 16.48
C VAL A 202 -19.98 -14.65 15.91
N ILE A 203 -19.51 -14.19 14.74
CA ILE A 203 -20.10 -13.05 14.03
C ILE A 203 -21.55 -13.34 13.63
N ILE A 204 -21.81 -14.51 13.03
CA ILE A 204 -23.16 -14.91 12.65
C ILE A 204 -24.08 -14.98 13.88
N ASP A 205 -23.59 -15.52 14.99
CA ASP A 205 -24.38 -15.65 16.22
C ASP A 205 -24.76 -14.29 16.81
N VAL A 206 -23.82 -13.33 16.88
CA VAL A 206 -24.07 -11.96 17.38
C VAL A 206 -24.95 -11.17 16.42
N ALA A 207 -24.68 -11.25 15.11
CA ALA A 207 -25.47 -10.56 14.10
C ALA A 207 -26.91 -11.06 14.09
N ALA A 208 -27.13 -12.37 14.24
CA ALA A 208 -28.47 -12.95 14.30
C ALA A 208 -29.29 -12.38 15.47
N GLU A 209 -28.68 -12.17 16.63
CA GLU A 209 -29.35 -11.59 17.79
C GLU A 209 -29.71 -10.12 17.57
N ARG A 210 -28.79 -9.32 17.01
CA ARG A 210 -29.04 -7.91 16.70
C ARG A 210 -30.11 -7.72 15.65
N ILE A 211 -30.03 -8.48 14.55
CA ILE A 211 -31.02 -8.47 13.47
C ILE A 211 -32.40 -8.91 14.00
N ALA A 212 -32.47 -9.94 14.85
CA ALA A 212 -33.73 -10.39 15.43
C ALA A 212 -34.42 -9.31 16.28
N VAL A 213 -33.66 -8.57 17.09
CA VAL A 213 -34.18 -7.45 17.87
C VAL A 213 -34.73 -6.36 16.96
N ALA A 214 -33.97 -5.98 15.93
CA ALA A 214 -34.38 -4.92 15.00
C ALA A 214 -35.63 -5.30 14.19
N LEU A 215 -35.72 -6.54 13.69
CA LEU A 215 -36.88 -7.04 12.95
C LEU A 215 -38.14 -7.18 13.82
N MET A 216 -37.99 -7.34 15.14
CA MET A 216 -39.13 -7.32 16.06
C MET A 216 -39.70 -5.90 16.24
N GLN A 217 -38.83 -4.89 16.23
CA GLN A 217 -39.21 -3.49 16.42
C GLN A 217 -39.73 -2.83 15.14
N SER A 218 -39.17 -3.17 13.98
CA SER A 218 -39.58 -2.63 12.68
C SER A 218 -39.58 -3.72 11.60
N ASN A 219 -40.54 -3.64 10.67
CA ASN A 219 -40.55 -4.51 9.49
C ASN A 219 -39.52 -4.08 8.42
N ASP A 220 -39.04 -2.84 8.50
CA ASP A 220 -38.14 -2.20 7.52
C ASP A 220 -36.72 -2.03 8.07
N ALA A 221 -36.32 -2.90 9.00
CA ALA A 221 -34.99 -2.85 9.58
C ALA A 221 -33.93 -3.20 8.53
N ASP A 222 -32.89 -2.36 8.42
CA ASP A 222 -31.77 -2.58 7.51
C ASP A 222 -30.84 -3.69 8.04
N VAL A 223 -31.11 -4.91 7.59
CA VAL A 223 -30.34 -6.11 7.96
C VAL A 223 -28.88 -6.01 7.49
N SER A 224 -28.64 -5.42 6.33
CA SER A 224 -27.30 -5.28 5.75
C SER A 224 -26.44 -4.36 6.63
N SER A 225 -26.98 -3.19 6.98
CA SER A 225 -26.29 -2.23 7.85
C SER A 225 -25.98 -2.83 9.23
N ILE A 226 -26.94 -3.51 9.85
CA ILE A 226 -26.73 -4.16 11.17
C ILE A 226 -25.64 -5.23 11.09
N PHE A 227 -25.59 -6.01 9.99
CA PHE A 227 -24.54 -7.01 9.80
C PHE A 227 -23.17 -6.37 9.58
N SER A 228 -23.10 -5.33 8.74
CA SER A 228 -21.88 -4.55 8.46
C SER A 228 -21.29 -3.95 9.74
N GLU A 229 -22.14 -3.31 10.57
CA GLU A 229 -21.73 -2.75 11.86
C GLU A 229 -21.20 -3.83 12.81
N THR A 230 -21.91 -4.97 12.90
CA THR A 230 -21.51 -6.09 13.76
C THR A 230 -20.16 -6.67 13.32
N LEU A 231 -19.99 -6.90 12.02
CA LEU A 231 -18.77 -7.43 11.41
C LEU A 231 -17.59 -6.49 11.67
N THR A 232 -17.77 -5.20 11.40
CA THR A 232 -16.76 -4.15 11.63
C THR A 232 -16.36 -4.08 13.10
N GLN A 233 -17.34 -4.00 14.00
CA GLN A 233 -17.10 -3.91 15.44
C GLN A 233 -16.28 -5.11 15.95
N MET A 234 -16.66 -6.33 15.55
CA MET A 234 -15.99 -7.54 16.02
C MET A 234 -14.58 -7.72 15.47
N ILE A 235 -14.32 -7.26 14.24
CA ILE A 235 -13.00 -7.41 13.60
C ILE A 235 -12.06 -6.28 14.02
N SER A 236 -12.56 -5.06 14.21
CA SER A 236 -11.77 -3.85 14.49
C SER A 236 -10.76 -4.02 15.61
N GLU A 237 -11.15 -4.62 16.75
CA GLU A 237 -10.27 -4.83 17.90
C GLU A 237 -9.05 -5.69 17.53
N ARG A 238 -9.27 -6.73 16.70
CA ARG A 238 -8.20 -7.65 16.28
C ARG A 238 -7.29 -7.03 15.22
N VAL A 239 -7.87 -6.22 14.34
CA VAL A 239 -7.14 -5.45 13.33
C VAL A 239 -6.24 -4.40 14.00
N ILE A 240 -6.77 -3.67 14.98
CA ILE A 240 -5.98 -2.73 15.80
C ILE A 240 -4.86 -3.46 16.55
N ALA A 241 -5.11 -4.67 17.06
CA ALA A 241 -4.08 -5.47 17.71
C ALA A 241 -2.93 -5.85 16.76
N THR A 242 -3.20 -6.11 15.48
CA THR A 242 -2.14 -6.37 14.48
C THR A 242 -1.27 -5.14 14.22
N LEU A 243 -1.88 -3.95 14.01
CA LEU A 243 -1.14 -2.70 13.84
C LEU A 243 -0.29 -2.39 15.07
N ARG A 244 -0.88 -2.53 16.27
CA ARG A 244 -0.19 -2.29 17.53
C ARG A 244 1.02 -3.22 17.71
N SER A 245 0.93 -4.49 17.29
CA SER A 245 2.06 -5.44 17.38
C SER A 245 3.24 -5.00 16.49
N VAL A 246 2.97 -4.55 15.26
CA VAL A 246 4.01 -4.02 14.36
C VAL A 246 4.61 -2.73 14.91
N GLU A 247 3.78 -1.81 15.40
CA GLU A 247 4.24 -0.53 15.94
C GLU A 247 5.06 -0.70 17.22
N GLN A 248 4.63 -1.59 18.12
CA GLN A 248 5.41 -1.96 19.32
C GLN A 248 6.76 -2.58 18.94
N THR A 249 6.79 -3.42 17.91
CA THR A 249 8.04 -3.99 17.39
C THR A 249 8.97 -2.87 16.92
N ARG A 250 8.45 -1.91 16.14
CA ARG A 250 9.19 -0.74 15.67
C ARG A 250 9.74 0.10 16.82
N GLU A 251 8.92 0.41 17.82
CA GLU A 251 9.33 1.19 19.00
C GLU A 251 10.43 0.52 19.79
N ILE A 252 10.34 -0.80 20.02
CA ILE A 252 11.36 -1.51 20.79
C ILE A 252 12.67 -1.59 19.99
N LEU A 253 12.61 -1.80 18.67
CA LEU A 253 13.80 -1.76 17.81
C LEU A 253 14.43 -0.37 17.80
N ALA A 254 13.63 0.70 17.75
CA ALA A 254 14.13 2.07 17.84
C ALA A 254 14.86 2.32 19.17
N LYS A 255 14.32 1.84 20.30
CA LYS A 255 14.99 1.91 21.61
C LYS A 255 16.29 1.10 21.62
N ALA A 256 16.32 -0.08 21.00
CA ALA A 256 17.54 -0.87 20.86
C ALA A 256 18.60 -0.10 20.04
N MET A 257 18.21 0.50 18.92
CA MET A 257 19.10 1.34 18.11
C MET A 257 19.60 2.56 18.88
N GLN A 258 18.77 3.21 19.69
CA GLN A 258 19.20 4.34 20.54
C GLN A 258 20.21 3.90 21.60
N ASN A 259 20.01 2.74 22.23
CA ASN A 259 20.95 2.19 23.20
C ASN A 259 22.31 1.84 22.56
N ILE A 260 22.29 1.36 21.31
CA ILE A 260 23.50 1.07 20.55
C ILE A 260 24.19 2.37 20.13
N ALA A 261 23.42 3.36 19.69
CA ALA A 261 23.90 4.67 19.29
C ALA A 261 24.52 5.44 20.46
N SER A 262 23.98 5.38 21.68
CA SER A 262 24.56 6.03 22.86
C SER A 262 25.92 5.44 23.26
N CYS A 263 26.23 4.22 22.82
CA CYS A 263 27.55 3.61 22.98
C CYS A 263 28.58 4.08 21.92
N SER A 264 28.17 4.90 20.94
CA SER A 264 29.01 5.45 19.87
C SER A 264 28.82 6.98 19.77
N ARG A 265 29.77 7.74 19.22
CA ARG A 265 29.62 9.21 19.05
C ARG A 265 28.78 9.61 17.82
N ASN A 266 28.00 8.68 17.26
CA ASN A 266 27.32 8.88 15.99
C ASN A 266 25.84 9.25 16.16
N ALA A 267 25.34 10.03 15.22
CA ALA A 267 23.92 10.34 15.11
C ALA A 267 23.09 9.06 14.88
N VAL A 268 21.94 8.97 15.54
CA VAL A 268 20.95 7.92 15.29
C VAL A 268 20.53 8.02 13.81
N PRO A 269 20.68 6.96 12.99
CA PRO A 269 20.29 7.02 11.58
C PRO A 269 18.77 7.09 11.41
N ASP A 270 18.35 7.38 10.18
CA ASP A 270 16.96 7.56 9.70
C ASP A 270 15.92 6.70 10.45
N GLU A 271 14.76 7.30 10.77
CA GLU A 271 13.66 6.63 11.46
C GLU A 271 13.32 5.28 10.80
N LEU A 272 13.17 4.22 11.62
CA LEU A 272 12.65 2.94 11.16
C LEU A 272 11.36 3.14 10.35
N PRO A 273 11.18 2.41 9.23
CA PRO A 273 10.05 2.61 8.36
C PRO A 273 8.73 2.43 9.12
N ARG A 274 7.80 3.36 8.92
CA ARG A 274 6.47 3.28 9.51
C ARG A 274 5.61 2.27 8.73
N PRO A 275 4.77 1.48 9.41
CA PRO A 275 3.85 0.60 8.72
C PRO A 275 2.84 1.44 7.92
N THR A 276 2.86 1.30 6.60
CA THR A 276 1.95 1.97 5.66
C THR A 276 1.17 0.93 4.85
N GLY A 277 0.10 1.36 4.16
CA GLY A 277 -0.65 0.46 3.27
C GLY A 277 -1.43 -0.64 3.99
N MET A 278 -1.93 -0.37 5.20
CA MET A 278 -2.74 -1.33 5.94
C MET A 278 -4.04 -1.65 5.17
N PRO A 279 -4.39 -2.93 4.95
CA PRO A 279 -5.60 -3.28 4.21
C PRO A 279 -6.86 -2.73 4.89
N MET A 280 -7.67 -1.99 4.14
CA MET A 280 -8.97 -1.56 4.65
C MET A 280 -9.97 -2.73 4.67
N LEU A 281 -10.77 -2.76 5.73
CA LEU A 281 -11.89 -3.68 5.85
C LEU A 281 -13.11 -3.05 5.16
N ASP A 282 -13.35 -3.44 3.91
CA ASP A 282 -14.58 -3.09 3.19
C ASP A 282 -15.63 -4.18 3.38
N VAL A 283 -16.68 -3.85 4.11
CA VAL A 283 -17.78 -4.76 4.43
C VAL A 283 -19.06 -4.42 3.69
N ASP A 284 -19.16 -3.22 3.10
CA ASP A 284 -20.45 -2.70 2.64
C ASP A 284 -20.90 -3.38 1.35
N GLU A 285 -19.99 -3.62 0.41
CA GLU A 285 -20.29 -4.36 -0.82
C GLU A 285 -20.74 -5.80 -0.51
N PHE A 286 -20.02 -6.47 0.39
CA PHE A 286 -20.33 -7.83 0.83
C PHE A 286 -21.68 -7.89 1.59
N CYS A 287 -21.92 -6.95 2.50
CA CYS A 287 -23.11 -6.99 3.37
C CYS A 287 -24.40 -6.63 2.63
N ARG A 288 -24.34 -5.86 1.53
CA ARG A 288 -25.53 -5.56 0.69
C ARG A 288 -26.21 -6.80 0.15
N ALA A 289 -25.46 -7.90 -0.05
CA ALA A 289 -26.02 -9.17 -0.48
C ALA A 289 -26.84 -9.88 0.62
N ILE A 290 -26.69 -9.47 1.89
CA ILE A 290 -27.35 -10.11 3.04
C ILE A 290 -28.76 -9.57 3.20
N GLN A 291 -29.74 -10.36 2.75
CA GLN A 291 -31.16 -10.01 2.89
C GLN A 291 -31.95 -11.05 3.68
N ILE A 292 -32.58 -10.60 4.77
CA ILE A 292 -33.39 -11.44 5.65
C ILE A 292 -34.78 -10.83 5.82
N LYS A 293 -35.75 -11.40 5.11
CA LYS A 293 -37.17 -11.08 5.30
C LYS A 293 -37.67 -11.56 6.66
N LYS A 294 -38.54 -10.77 7.29
CA LYS A 294 -39.19 -11.11 8.57
C LYS A 294 -40.12 -12.33 8.41
N PRO A 295 -39.94 -13.41 9.18
CA PRO A 295 -40.85 -14.55 9.18
C PRO A 295 -42.17 -14.20 9.89
N ARG A 296 -43.31 -14.56 9.28
CA ARG A 296 -44.66 -14.28 9.81
C ARG A 296 -44.96 -14.97 11.15
N LEU A 297 -44.45 -16.18 11.35
CA LEU A 297 -44.77 -17.01 12.51
C LEU A 297 -43.73 -16.94 13.62
N ALA A 298 -42.44 -16.77 13.32
CA ALA A 298 -41.39 -16.78 14.35
C ALA A 298 -41.47 -15.56 15.30
N ALA A 299 -42.08 -14.46 14.86
CA ALA A 299 -42.33 -13.29 15.70
C ALA A 299 -43.28 -13.56 16.88
N LEU A 300 -44.16 -14.56 16.74
CA LEU A 300 -45.15 -14.91 17.78
C LEU A 300 -44.53 -15.74 18.92
N PHE A 301 -43.38 -16.35 18.70
CA PHE A 301 -42.69 -17.21 19.67
C PHE A 301 -41.55 -16.50 20.41
N GLY A 302 -41.47 -15.16 20.31
CA GLY A 302 -40.52 -14.33 21.04
C GLY A 302 -39.13 -14.20 20.41
N ARG A 303 -38.26 -13.44 21.10
CA ARG A 303 -36.91 -13.04 20.62
C ARG A 303 -36.00 -14.23 20.33
N THR A 304 -36.04 -15.27 21.16
CA THR A 304 -35.17 -16.45 21.02
C THR A 304 -35.50 -17.26 19.78
N ALA A 305 -36.79 -17.43 19.47
CA ALA A 305 -37.25 -18.08 18.24
C ALA A 305 -36.88 -17.26 16.99
N MET A 306 -37.01 -15.94 17.05
CA MET A 306 -36.58 -15.04 15.96
C MET A 306 -35.08 -15.14 15.71
N ALA A 307 -34.25 -15.03 16.77
CA ALA A 307 -32.80 -15.16 16.67
C ALA A 307 -32.36 -16.53 16.14
N ALA A 308 -33.01 -17.62 16.57
CA ALA A 308 -32.74 -18.96 16.05
C ALA A 308 -33.09 -19.08 14.55
N HIS A 309 -34.18 -18.46 14.10
CA HIS A 309 -34.56 -18.44 12.69
C HIS A 309 -33.54 -17.65 11.85
N VAL A 310 -33.21 -16.43 12.27
CA VAL A 310 -32.22 -15.58 11.59
C VAL A 310 -30.86 -16.27 11.54
N ARG A 311 -30.40 -16.86 12.66
CA ARG A 311 -29.16 -17.63 12.74
C ARG A 311 -29.13 -18.78 11.76
N ARG A 312 -30.18 -19.62 11.71
CA ARG A 312 -30.26 -20.73 10.75
C ARG A 312 -30.17 -20.23 9.31
N LYS A 313 -30.85 -19.13 8.99
CA LYS A 313 -30.84 -18.55 7.64
C LYS A 313 -29.46 -18.01 7.27
N LEU A 314 -28.81 -17.29 8.21
CA LEU A 314 -27.44 -16.81 8.06
C LEU A 314 -26.45 -17.96 7.85
N GLN A 315 -26.57 -19.03 8.64
CA GLN A 315 -25.70 -20.21 8.52
C GLN A 315 -25.91 -20.96 7.20
N GLN A 316 -27.15 -21.12 6.76
CA GLN A 316 -27.45 -21.86 5.52
C GLN A 316 -27.02 -21.10 4.26
N GLN A 317 -27.21 -19.78 4.23
CA GLN A 317 -27.03 -18.97 3.03
C GLN A 317 -25.67 -18.25 2.98
N TYR A 318 -25.13 -17.86 4.14
CA TYR A 318 -23.99 -16.94 4.19
C TYR A 318 -22.79 -17.48 4.99
N ASP A 319 -22.82 -18.69 5.57
CA ASP A 319 -21.66 -19.23 6.32
C ASP A 319 -20.40 -19.33 5.45
N ARG A 320 -20.52 -19.90 4.25
CA ARG A 320 -19.38 -19.98 3.30
C ARG A 320 -18.92 -18.61 2.81
N PRO A 321 -19.78 -17.71 2.30
CA PRO A 321 -19.39 -16.35 1.92
C PRO A 321 -18.70 -15.56 3.04
N VAL A 322 -19.21 -15.64 4.28
CA VAL A 322 -18.58 -14.96 5.43
C VAL A 322 -17.21 -15.57 5.73
N ALA A 323 -17.09 -16.90 5.71
CA ALA A 323 -15.81 -17.58 5.94
C ALA A 323 -14.77 -17.20 4.88
N GLU A 324 -15.17 -17.16 3.61
CA GLU A 324 -14.31 -16.78 2.48
C GLU A 324 -13.86 -15.32 2.58
N PHE A 325 -14.79 -14.39 2.84
CA PHE A 325 -14.49 -12.98 3.07
C PHE A 325 -13.47 -12.78 4.20
N LEU A 326 -13.71 -13.40 5.36
CA LEU A 326 -12.82 -13.33 6.51
C LEU A 326 -11.45 -13.97 6.21
N GLY A 327 -11.43 -15.08 5.47
CA GLY A 327 -10.21 -15.75 5.05
C GLY A 327 -9.36 -14.89 4.12
N LEU A 328 -9.98 -14.27 3.11
CA LEU A 328 -9.31 -13.36 2.18
C LEU A 328 -8.77 -12.12 2.89
N TYR A 329 -9.57 -11.52 3.77
CA TYR A 329 -9.11 -10.37 4.56
C TYR A 329 -7.98 -10.74 5.52
N ALA A 330 -8.09 -11.86 6.25
CA ALA A 330 -7.04 -12.34 7.15
C ALA A 330 -5.72 -12.61 6.41
N ASN A 331 -5.78 -13.16 5.19
CA ASN A 331 -4.61 -13.39 4.35
C ASN A 331 -3.95 -12.08 3.88
N ARG A 332 -4.75 -11.08 3.47
CA ARG A 332 -4.24 -9.75 3.12
C ARG A 332 -3.54 -9.09 4.30
N LEU A 333 -4.20 -9.08 5.47
CA LEU A 333 -3.65 -8.52 6.70
C LEU A 333 -2.36 -9.24 7.13
N ARG A 334 -2.29 -10.56 6.94
CA ARG A 334 -1.09 -11.36 7.23
C ARG A 334 0.08 -10.96 6.33
N ARG A 335 -0.15 -10.88 5.01
CA ARG A 335 0.91 -10.47 4.06
C ARG A 335 1.43 -9.07 4.37
N TRP A 336 0.53 -8.13 4.65
CA TRP A 336 0.91 -6.79 5.07
C TRP A 336 1.76 -6.77 6.34
N MET A 337 1.39 -7.57 7.35
CA MET A 337 2.15 -7.67 8.59
C MET A 337 3.53 -8.30 8.37
N GLU A 338 3.62 -9.37 7.58
CA GLU A 338 4.87 -10.02 7.20
C GLU A 338 5.80 -9.05 6.42
N GLN A 339 5.25 -8.28 5.48
CA GLN A 339 5.99 -7.26 4.73
C GLN A 339 6.50 -6.13 5.64
N SER A 340 5.64 -5.63 6.54
CA SER A 340 6.00 -4.58 7.48
C SER A 340 7.12 -5.03 8.42
N ILE A 341 7.04 -6.24 8.97
CA ILE A 341 8.10 -6.80 9.83
C ILE A 341 9.38 -7.04 9.03
N GLN A 342 9.29 -7.47 7.77
CA GLN A 342 10.45 -7.65 6.93
C GLN A 342 11.16 -6.33 6.62
N ALA A 343 10.40 -5.25 6.38
CA ALA A 343 10.96 -3.91 6.20
C ALA A 343 11.70 -3.45 7.48
N LEU A 344 11.11 -3.67 8.66
CA LEU A 344 11.78 -3.41 9.94
C LEU A 344 13.06 -4.24 10.11
N ARG A 345 13.02 -5.53 9.78
CA ARG A 345 14.18 -6.44 9.84
C ARG A 345 15.31 -5.95 8.92
N ASN A 346 15.00 -5.58 7.68
CA ASN A 346 15.99 -5.09 6.73
C ASN A 346 16.65 -3.79 7.23
N ALA A 347 15.86 -2.84 7.72
CA ALA A 347 16.38 -1.59 8.26
C ALA A 347 17.23 -1.81 9.52
N PHE A 348 16.78 -2.68 10.42
CA PHE A 348 17.53 -3.02 11.64
C PHE A 348 18.84 -3.76 11.33
N ASN A 349 18.84 -4.71 10.39
CA ASN A 349 20.05 -5.42 9.98
C ASN A 349 21.05 -4.48 9.29
N ALA A 350 20.59 -3.58 8.43
CA ALA A 350 21.45 -2.56 7.83
C ALA A 350 22.13 -1.72 8.91
N TYR A 351 21.39 -1.29 9.94
CA TYR A 351 21.94 -0.60 11.09
C TYR A 351 22.94 -1.46 11.88
N ALA A 352 22.57 -2.71 12.19
CA ALA A 352 23.40 -3.64 12.95
C ALA A 352 24.72 -3.92 12.25
N ASP A 353 24.71 -4.10 10.92
CA ASP A 353 25.89 -4.36 10.12
C ASP A 353 26.79 -3.12 10.04
N MET A 354 26.21 -1.93 9.91
CA MET A 354 26.96 -0.67 10.03
C MET A 354 27.63 -0.52 11.39
N TYR A 355 26.95 -0.92 12.47
CA TYR A 355 27.49 -0.86 13.82
C TYR A 355 28.56 -1.93 14.08
N ARG A 356 28.31 -3.19 13.69
CA ARG A 356 29.28 -4.30 13.80
C ARG A 356 30.57 -4.00 13.06
N ALA A 357 30.48 -3.38 11.88
CA ALA A 357 31.64 -2.93 11.12
C ALA A 357 32.54 -1.97 11.93
N GLN A 358 32.02 -1.23 12.91
CA GLN A 358 32.80 -0.30 13.74
C GLN A 358 33.76 -0.98 14.72
N PHE A 359 33.47 -2.22 15.10
CA PHE A 359 34.18 -2.92 16.18
C PHE A 359 34.84 -4.23 15.72
N LEU A 360 34.71 -4.58 14.44
CA LEU A 360 35.50 -5.65 13.84
C LEU A 360 36.97 -5.23 13.86
N PRO A 361 37.88 -5.97 14.55
CA PRO A 361 39.30 -5.75 14.36
C PRO A 361 39.59 -6.02 12.88
N VAL A 362 40.08 -5.01 12.16
CA VAL A 362 40.62 -5.23 10.81
C VAL A 362 41.81 -6.19 11.01
N PRO A 363 41.73 -7.45 10.58
CA PRO A 363 42.88 -8.33 10.65
C PRO A 363 43.96 -7.67 9.80
N ALA A 364 45.20 -7.63 10.28
CA ALA A 364 46.33 -7.24 9.46
C ALA A 364 46.38 -8.19 8.25
N GLY A 365 45.75 -7.80 7.13
CA GLY A 365 45.67 -8.59 5.91
C GLY A 365 44.34 -9.30 5.60
N ALA A 366 43.20 -9.04 6.27
CA ALA A 366 41.92 -9.47 5.71
C ALA A 366 41.27 -8.32 4.94
N ASP A 367 41.05 -8.55 3.64
CA ASP A 367 40.29 -7.68 2.76
C ASP A 367 38.95 -7.32 3.42
N LEU A 368 38.83 -6.11 3.96
CA LEU A 368 37.56 -5.38 3.95
C LEU A 368 36.99 -5.57 2.55
N PRO A 369 35.67 -5.78 2.33
CA PRO A 369 35.11 -5.75 0.98
C PRO A 369 35.67 -4.50 0.31
N ASP A 370 36.50 -4.75 -0.71
CA ASP A 370 37.67 -3.94 -1.03
C ASP A 370 37.25 -2.47 -1.08
N LYS A 371 37.72 -1.64 -0.14
CA LYS A 371 37.37 -0.21 -0.12
C LYS A 371 37.70 0.41 -1.50
N GLN A 372 38.72 -0.13 -2.18
CA GLN A 372 39.01 0.20 -3.56
C GLN A 372 37.96 -0.36 -4.53
N ALA A 373 37.44 -1.58 -4.35
CA ALA A 373 36.30 -2.08 -5.14
C ALA A 373 35.04 -1.23 -4.94
N LEU A 374 34.67 -0.89 -3.71
CA LEU A 374 33.54 0.02 -3.41
C LEU A 374 33.76 1.40 -4.04
N GLN A 375 34.98 1.95 -3.98
CA GLN A 375 35.33 3.21 -4.65
C GLN A 375 35.34 3.08 -6.18
N ARG A 376 35.78 1.94 -6.73
CA ARG A 376 35.75 1.63 -8.17
C ARG A 376 34.32 1.48 -8.65
N ASP A 377 33.45 0.78 -7.91
CA ASP A 377 32.03 0.62 -8.23
C ASP A 377 31.32 1.97 -8.19
N LEU A 378 31.61 2.79 -7.17
CA LEU A 378 31.04 4.12 -7.04
C LEU A 378 31.56 5.07 -8.14
N GLN A 379 32.85 5.01 -8.48
CA GLN A 379 33.38 5.71 -9.66
C GLN A 379 32.72 5.22 -10.95
N THR A 380 32.56 3.91 -11.13
CA THR A 380 31.95 3.32 -12.32
C THR A 380 30.52 3.80 -12.46
N LEU A 381 29.73 3.75 -11.38
CA LEU A 381 28.35 4.23 -11.36
C LEU A 381 28.29 5.74 -11.63
N ARG A 382 29.13 6.57 -10.99
CA ARG A 382 29.17 8.02 -11.23
C ARG A 382 29.53 8.41 -12.67
N HIS A 383 30.26 7.57 -13.38
CA HIS A 383 30.67 7.82 -14.77
C HIS A 383 29.84 7.01 -15.80
N TRP A 384 28.82 6.29 -15.36
CA TRP A 384 27.95 5.51 -16.23
C TRP A 384 26.94 6.45 -16.91
N THR A 385 26.99 6.51 -18.24
CA THR A 385 26.27 7.49 -19.08
C THR A 385 25.11 6.89 -19.87
#